data_AF-A0A8J3PGK4-F1
#
_entry.id   AF-A0A8J3PGK4-F1
#
_cell.length_a   1.000
_cell.length_b   1.000
_cell.length_c   1.000
_cell.angle_alpha   90.00
_cell.angle_beta   90.00
_cell.angle_gamma   90.00
#
_symmetry.space_group_name_H-M   'P 1'
#
loop_
_entity.id
_entity.type
_entity.pdbx_description
1 polymer ?
#
loop_
_entity_poly.entity_id
_entity_poly.type
_entity_poly.pdbx_seq_one_letter_code
_entity_poly.pdbx_strand_id
1 'polypeptide(L)'
;MVHRARLASCRIRHVQLDLSSIDWASLTHAYGSAEDVPDLIGALRSSDADVRGEAMTELYGNIFHQGSRYEASAYAVPFLLELVADSTTPDRQELIRLLASLAVGYGHHHAATGFPIAAMRDTMAQVPDQTWQSWSQAMKEWYDIVSTGQRQPIPLSKPERRALETRHELAAYDAVRASVPVLLDCLDDLDAEVAGEAIHALAWFPEEITSIRPRLLAITSDNQQPEQIAGAALVAVGLLGGTLTQPVSDLFDTHLRTTDPHLRWSAAVAWAHLALEDVPDTAVAELRGWAAIRGQDTGQTVWGARRGDLALTMLDRVARPVAEAVRAEHVAAVLAKQPTSNWHNHFNVVLNRAFPRMEPDHGRTFQELAPAQRAVVIWLTENPHVFGTSGPEGPLRQHGLPTTYAALRTYAELDE
;
A
#
# COMPACT_ATOMS: atom_id res chain seq x y z
N MET A 1 9.11 40.65 -27.80
CA MET A 1 10.29 40.11 -28.54
C MET A 1 11.26 39.66 -27.47
N VAL A 2 11.41 38.37 -27.15
CA VAL A 2 11.83 37.27 -28.03
C VAL A 2 11.12 35.95 -27.63
N HIS A 3 10.55 35.29 -28.66
CA HIS A 3 10.19 33.86 -28.88
C HIS A 3 9.95 32.93 -27.67
N ARG A 4 8.78 32.27 -27.49
CA ARG A 4 8.11 31.30 -28.40
C ARG A 4 9.10 30.36 -29.12
N ALA A 5 9.48 29.25 -28.50
CA ALA A 5 9.81 27.98 -29.17
C ALA A 5 10.33 26.94 -28.14
N ARG A 6 9.46 26.00 -27.75
CA ARG A 6 9.80 24.58 -27.55
C ARG A 6 8.48 23.80 -27.55
N LEU A 7 7.78 23.85 -28.67
CA LEU A 7 6.99 22.68 -29.10
C LEU A 7 8.02 21.64 -29.49
N ALA A 8 8.50 20.87 -28.50
CA ALA A 8 9.17 19.62 -28.79
C ALA A 8 8.12 18.73 -29.44
N SER A 9 8.29 18.51 -30.74
CA SER A 9 7.57 17.55 -31.55
C SER A 9 7.44 16.22 -30.81
N CYS A 10 6.30 15.97 -30.17
CA CYS A 10 5.87 14.64 -29.79
C CYS A 10 5.75 13.86 -31.11
N ARG A 11 6.76 13.05 -31.45
CA ARG A 11 6.60 12.08 -32.53
C ARG A 11 5.49 11.16 -32.07
N ILE A 12 4.35 11.20 -32.76
CA ILE A 12 3.29 10.20 -32.65
C ILE A 12 3.98 8.84 -32.83
N ARG A 13 4.25 8.13 -31.73
CA ARG A 13 4.67 6.74 -31.81
C ARG A 13 3.40 5.97 -32.12
N HIS A 14 3.30 5.44 -33.33
CA HIS A 14 2.31 4.42 -33.61
C HIS A 14 2.64 3.21 -32.73
N VAL A 15 1.81 3.00 -31.72
CA VAL A 15 1.78 1.78 -30.91
C VAL A 15 1.55 0.59 -31.84
N GLN A 16 2.40 -0.43 -31.72
CA GLN A 16 2.24 -1.67 -32.46
C GLN A 16 2.17 -2.81 -31.43
N LEU A 17 0.99 -2.95 -30.82
CA LEU A 17 0.70 -4.06 -29.92
C LEU A 17 0.74 -5.36 -30.73
N ASP A 18 1.85 -6.08 -30.68
CA ASP A 18 1.89 -7.47 -31.17
C ASP A 18 1.51 -8.43 -30.05
N LEU A 19 0.23 -8.36 -29.64
CA LEU A 19 -0.33 -9.26 -28.63
C LEU A 19 -0.30 -10.73 -29.10
N SER A 20 -0.24 -10.98 -30.41
CA SER A 20 -0.22 -12.32 -30.99
C SER A 20 1.13 -13.05 -30.81
N SER A 21 2.17 -12.32 -30.41
CA SER A 21 3.50 -12.89 -30.17
C SER A 21 3.60 -13.77 -28.92
N ILE A 22 2.59 -13.71 -28.03
CA ILE A 22 2.53 -14.46 -26.78
C ILE A 22 1.45 -15.55 -26.88
N ASP A 23 1.78 -16.77 -26.43
CA ASP A 23 0.81 -17.85 -26.28
C ASP A 23 0.00 -17.67 -24.99
N TRP A 24 -0.95 -16.73 -25.02
CA TRP A 24 -1.80 -16.37 -23.88
C TRP A 24 -2.61 -17.53 -23.31
N ALA A 25 -3.02 -18.47 -24.17
CA ALA A 25 -3.77 -19.65 -23.75
C ALA A 25 -2.97 -20.55 -22.79
N SER A 26 -1.63 -20.54 -22.92
CA SER A 26 -0.70 -21.27 -22.05
C SER A 26 -0.37 -20.56 -20.72
N LEU A 27 -0.73 -19.27 -20.61
CA LEU A 27 -0.55 -18.47 -19.41
C LEU A 27 -1.78 -18.57 -18.52
N THR A 28 -1.59 -18.33 -17.22
CA THR A 28 -2.69 -18.34 -16.25
C THR A 28 -2.85 -16.99 -15.54
N HIS A 29 -4.11 -16.68 -15.24
CA HIS A 29 -4.58 -15.56 -14.43
C HIS A 29 -5.53 -16.07 -13.32
N ALA A 30 -6.25 -15.20 -12.61
CA ALA A 30 -7.09 -15.56 -11.45
C ALA A 30 -8.13 -16.67 -11.70
N TYR A 31 -8.67 -16.74 -12.91
CA TYR A 31 -9.74 -17.68 -13.27
C TYR A 31 -9.32 -18.81 -14.23
N GLY A 32 -8.02 -19.03 -14.44
CA GLY A 32 -7.52 -20.05 -15.37
C GLY A 32 -6.73 -19.44 -16.53
N SER A 33 -6.96 -19.94 -17.76
CA SER A 33 -6.28 -19.47 -18.98
C SER A 33 -6.44 -17.97 -19.20
N ALA A 34 -5.41 -17.32 -19.76
CA ALA A 34 -5.38 -15.88 -20.00
C ALA A 34 -5.65 -15.50 -21.47
N GLU A 35 -6.31 -16.37 -22.24
CA GLU A 35 -6.62 -16.17 -23.67
C GLU A 35 -7.50 -14.94 -23.95
N ASP A 36 -8.21 -14.45 -22.94
CA ASP A 36 -9.07 -13.27 -22.95
C ASP A 36 -8.30 -11.94 -22.80
N VAL A 37 -7.12 -11.97 -22.18
CA VAL A 37 -6.31 -10.77 -21.86
C VAL A 37 -6.00 -9.90 -23.09
N PRO A 38 -5.64 -10.43 -24.27
CA PRO A 38 -5.41 -9.62 -25.47
C PRO A 38 -6.60 -8.76 -25.88
N ASP A 39 -7.80 -9.32 -25.87
CA ASP A 39 -9.02 -8.62 -26.26
C ASP A 39 -9.34 -7.52 -25.24
N LEU A 40 -9.15 -7.79 -23.95
CA LEU A 40 -9.27 -6.80 -22.89
C LEU A 40 -8.28 -5.62 -23.09
N ILE A 41 -7.01 -5.91 -23.39
CA ILE A 41 -6.00 -4.86 -23.64
C ILE A 41 -6.36 -4.04 -24.89
N GLY A 42 -6.84 -4.69 -25.96
CA GLY A 42 -7.31 -4.01 -27.16
C GLY A 42 -8.51 -3.09 -26.90
N ALA A 43 -9.46 -3.55 -26.07
CA ALA A 43 -10.67 -2.83 -25.71
C ALA A 43 -10.40 -1.52 -24.94
N LEU A 44 -9.25 -1.38 -24.27
CA LEU A 44 -8.82 -0.13 -23.62
C LEU A 44 -8.66 1.04 -24.60
N ARG A 45 -8.57 0.81 -25.91
CA ARG A 45 -8.54 1.86 -26.94
C ARG A 45 -9.91 2.16 -27.56
N SER A 46 -10.97 1.51 -27.09
CA SER A 46 -12.32 1.72 -27.62
C SER A 46 -12.73 3.18 -27.49
N SER A 47 -13.41 3.71 -28.51
CA SER A 47 -14.05 5.02 -28.41
C SER A 47 -15.23 5.03 -27.44
N ASP A 48 -15.76 3.84 -27.09
CA ASP A 48 -16.81 3.67 -26.11
C ASP A 48 -16.22 3.56 -24.69
N ALA A 49 -16.64 4.47 -23.80
CA ALA A 49 -16.14 4.53 -22.43
C ALA A 49 -16.60 3.35 -21.56
N ASP A 50 -17.79 2.79 -21.82
CA ASP A 50 -18.30 1.66 -21.06
C ASP A 50 -17.48 0.40 -21.38
N VAL A 51 -17.15 0.20 -22.66
CA VAL A 51 -16.24 -0.89 -23.11
C VAL A 51 -14.87 -0.78 -22.45
N ARG A 52 -14.30 0.43 -22.32
CA ARG A 52 -13.02 0.62 -21.63
C ARG A 52 -13.12 0.34 -20.14
N GLY A 53 -14.19 0.80 -19.49
CA GLY A 53 -14.44 0.59 -18.07
C GLY A 53 -14.62 -0.88 -17.72
N GLU A 54 -15.37 -1.63 -18.54
CA GLU A 54 -15.52 -3.09 -18.42
C GLU A 54 -14.17 -3.80 -18.61
N ALA A 55 -13.44 -3.47 -19.69
CA ALA A 55 -12.13 -4.05 -19.94
C ALA A 55 -11.14 -3.81 -18.79
N MET A 56 -11.11 -2.60 -18.24
CA MET A 56 -10.30 -2.27 -17.08
C MET A 56 -10.71 -3.08 -15.84
N THR A 57 -12.02 -3.18 -15.58
CA THR A 57 -12.56 -3.96 -14.45
C THR A 57 -12.18 -5.43 -14.54
N GLU A 58 -12.30 -6.03 -15.73
CA GLU A 58 -11.89 -7.40 -16.00
C GLU A 58 -10.38 -7.58 -15.85
N LEU A 59 -9.54 -6.64 -16.33
CA LEU A 59 -8.09 -6.71 -16.10
C LEU A 59 -7.74 -6.67 -14.60
N TYR A 60 -8.38 -5.81 -13.81
CA TYR A 60 -8.26 -5.82 -12.36
C TYR A 60 -8.70 -7.18 -11.76
N GLY A 61 -9.80 -7.75 -12.24
CA GLY A 61 -10.32 -9.05 -11.80
C GLY A 61 -9.46 -10.25 -12.20
N ASN A 62 -8.73 -10.15 -13.32
CA ASN A 62 -8.06 -11.28 -13.95
C ASN A 62 -6.57 -11.30 -13.61
N ILE A 63 -5.85 -10.22 -13.94
CA ILE A 63 -4.40 -10.11 -13.76
C ILE A 63 -3.99 -9.43 -12.45
N PHE A 64 -4.94 -8.91 -11.65
CA PHE A 64 -4.69 -8.33 -10.33
C PHE A 64 -5.77 -8.67 -9.28
N HIS A 65 -6.13 -9.95 -9.16
CA HIS A 65 -7.25 -10.33 -8.29
C HIS A 65 -6.92 -10.29 -6.79
N GLN A 66 -7.64 -9.45 -6.04
CA GLN A 66 -7.55 -9.35 -4.58
C GLN A 66 -6.12 -9.11 -4.04
N GLY A 67 -5.28 -8.42 -4.80
CA GLY A 67 -3.89 -8.18 -4.42
C GLY A 67 -2.92 -9.21 -4.97
N SER A 68 -3.40 -10.33 -5.54
CA SER A 68 -2.59 -11.39 -6.14
C SER A 68 -2.22 -11.08 -7.60
N ARG A 69 -1.05 -11.59 -8.02
CA ARG A 69 -0.47 -11.44 -9.36
C ARG A 69 -0.22 -12.85 -9.88
N TYR A 70 -0.27 -12.99 -11.19
CA TYR A 70 -0.29 -14.26 -11.90
C TYR A 70 0.76 -14.27 -12.99
N GLU A 71 0.90 -15.39 -13.69
CA GLU A 71 1.80 -15.52 -14.83
C GLU A 71 1.49 -14.44 -15.88
N ALA A 72 0.21 -14.31 -16.27
CA ALA A 72 -0.24 -13.33 -17.25
C ALA A 72 0.00 -11.87 -16.84
N SER A 73 0.09 -11.56 -15.55
CA SER A 73 0.31 -10.20 -15.05
C SER A 73 1.58 -9.58 -15.62
N ALA A 74 2.70 -10.30 -15.58
CA ALA A 74 3.99 -9.81 -16.09
C ALA A 74 3.98 -9.67 -17.61
N TYR A 75 3.26 -10.54 -18.33
CA TYR A 75 3.17 -10.53 -19.80
C TYR A 75 2.27 -9.40 -20.32
N ALA A 76 1.26 -8.97 -19.57
CA ALA A 76 0.39 -7.85 -19.94
C ALA A 76 1.09 -6.49 -19.85
N VAL A 77 2.04 -6.35 -18.92
CA VAL A 77 2.67 -5.07 -18.57
C VAL A 77 3.27 -4.33 -19.79
N PRO A 78 4.11 -4.94 -20.65
CA PRO A 78 4.68 -4.24 -21.82
C PRO A 78 3.62 -3.58 -22.73
N PHE A 79 2.47 -4.24 -22.91
CA PHE A 79 1.39 -3.73 -23.75
C PHE A 79 0.61 -2.59 -23.08
N LEU A 80 0.36 -2.71 -21.78
CA LEU A 80 -0.22 -1.60 -20.98
C LEU A 80 0.69 -0.37 -20.99
N LEU A 81 2.01 -0.57 -21.02
CA LEU A 81 2.99 0.51 -21.10
C LEU A 81 3.04 1.18 -22.46
N GLU A 82 2.87 0.43 -23.54
CA GLU A 82 2.70 1.02 -24.88
C GLU A 82 1.47 1.93 -24.92
N LEU A 83 0.37 1.52 -24.29
CA LEU A 83 -0.83 2.33 -24.14
C LEU A 83 -0.57 3.61 -23.33
N VAL A 84 0.19 3.51 -22.22
CA VAL A 84 0.59 4.68 -21.43
C VAL A 84 1.54 5.61 -22.20
N ALA A 85 2.41 5.08 -23.06
CA ALA A 85 3.32 5.90 -23.86
C ALA A 85 2.63 6.66 -25.00
N ASP A 86 1.45 6.21 -25.43
CA ASP A 86 0.64 6.89 -26.44
C ASP A 86 -0.29 7.91 -25.78
N SER A 87 0.06 9.19 -25.90
CA SER A 87 -0.73 10.32 -25.38
C SER A 87 -2.17 10.39 -25.92
N THR A 88 -2.51 9.66 -26.98
CA THR A 88 -3.87 9.60 -27.52
C THR A 88 -4.73 8.52 -26.86
N THR A 89 -4.14 7.64 -26.06
CA THR A 89 -4.86 6.64 -25.30
C THR A 89 -5.74 7.33 -24.24
N PRO A 90 -7.05 7.02 -24.18
CA PRO A 90 -7.92 7.50 -23.11
C PRO A 90 -7.56 6.86 -21.76
N ASP A 91 -7.90 7.53 -20.67
CA ASP A 91 -7.83 6.97 -19.31
C ASP A 91 -6.43 6.47 -18.87
N ARG A 92 -5.35 7.11 -19.37
CA ARG A 92 -3.95 6.74 -19.09
C ARG A 92 -3.60 6.74 -17.61
N GLN A 93 -4.21 7.61 -16.82
CA GLN A 93 -4.06 7.64 -15.37
C GLN A 93 -4.50 6.31 -14.73
N GLU A 94 -5.58 5.69 -15.22
CA GLU A 94 -6.05 4.40 -14.73
C GLU A 94 -5.08 3.27 -15.10
N LEU A 95 -4.50 3.32 -16.30
CA LEU A 95 -3.47 2.37 -16.71
C LEU A 95 -2.22 2.44 -15.82
N ILE A 96 -1.77 3.66 -15.47
CA ILE A 96 -0.65 3.85 -14.55
C ILE A 96 -0.99 3.30 -13.16
N ARG A 97 -2.23 3.49 -12.70
CA ARG A 97 -2.70 2.94 -11.42
C ARG A 97 -2.74 1.40 -11.43
N LEU A 98 -3.18 0.79 -12.52
CA LEU A 98 -3.13 -0.66 -12.71
C LEU A 98 -1.68 -1.14 -12.70
N LEU A 99 -0.76 -0.48 -13.41
CA LEU A 99 0.67 -0.82 -13.41
C LEU A 99 1.29 -0.72 -12.00
N ALA A 100 0.97 0.31 -11.23
CA ALA A 100 1.39 0.41 -9.83
C ALA A 100 0.85 -0.76 -9.00
N SER A 101 -0.42 -1.13 -9.21
CA SER A 101 -1.06 -2.27 -8.54
C SER A 101 -0.42 -3.62 -8.92
N LEU A 102 -0.05 -3.80 -10.19
CA LEU A 102 0.68 -4.98 -10.66
C LEU A 102 2.09 -5.04 -10.04
N ALA A 103 2.75 -3.89 -9.88
CA ALA A 103 4.09 -3.83 -9.30
C ALA A 103 4.13 -4.13 -7.79
N VAL A 104 3.23 -3.52 -7.00
CA VAL A 104 3.32 -3.59 -5.53
C VAL A 104 2.08 -4.15 -4.83
N GLY A 105 1.09 -4.57 -5.59
CA GLY A 105 -0.21 -4.93 -5.04
C GLY A 105 -0.90 -3.71 -4.43
N TYR A 106 -1.45 -3.87 -3.23
CA TYR A 106 -2.07 -2.75 -2.53
C TYR A 106 -1.03 -1.84 -1.88
N GLY A 107 -0.63 -0.77 -2.58
CA GLY A 107 0.43 0.16 -2.14
C GLY A 107 0.25 0.72 -0.72
N HIS A 108 -0.98 0.85 -0.22
CA HIS A 108 -1.24 1.30 1.15
C HIS A 108 -0.64 0.39 2.24
N HIS A 109 -0.42 -0.90 1.97
CA HIS A 109 0.30 -1.80 2.88
C HIS A 109 1.79 -1.45 3.00
N HIS A 110 2.33 -0.75 2.01
CA HIS A 110 3.74 -0.38 1.91
C HIS A 110 3.97 1.11 2.18
N ALA A 111 2.90 1.92 2.25
CA ALA A 111 2.99 3.37 2.44
C ALA A 111 3.74 3.80 3.71
N ALA A 112 3.79 2.95 4.74
CA ALA A 112 4.53 3.24 5.96
C ALA A 112 5.96 2.69 5.95
N THR A 113 6.29 1.66 5.16
CA THR A 113 7.58 0.94 5.27
C THR A 113 8.42 0.95 3.99
N GLY A 114 7.85 1.38 2.87
CA GLY A 114 8.38 1.11 1.54
C GLY A 114 8.06 -0.31 1.07
N PHE A 115 8.30 -0.55 -0.23
CA PHE A 115 8.11 -1.86 -0.86
C PHE A 115 9.34 -2.77 -0.59
N PRO A 116 9.16 -4.00 -0.07
CA PRO A 116 10.26 -4.83 0.44
C PRO A 116 11.02 -5.61 -0.66
N ILE A 117 11.35 -4.95 -1.78
CA ILE A 117 11.88 -5.61 -2.98
C ILE A 117 13.18 -6.40 -2.71
N ALA A 118 14.09 -5.87 -1.90
CA ALA A 118 15.35 -6.56 -1.57
C ALA A 118 15.09 -7.90 -0.87
N ALA A 119 14.24 -7.91 0.16
CA ALA A 119 13.87 -9.14 0.86
C ALA A 119 13.12 -10.15 -0.03
N MET A 120 12.28 -9.66 -0.95
CA MET A 120 11.61 -10.52 -1.94
C MET A 120 12.63 -11.19 -2.87
N ARG A 121 13.60 -10.43 -3.40
CA ARG A 121 14.69 -10.98 -4.24
C ARG A 121 15.54 -11.99 -3.47
N ASP A 122 15.95 -11.68 -2.24
CA ASP A 122 16.75 -12.59 -1.41
C ASP A 122 16.03 -13.92 -1.14
N THR A 123 14.71 -13.86 -0.95
CA THR A 123 13.88 -15.05 -0.77
C THR A 123 13.82 -15.88 -2.05
N MET A 124 13.65 -15.24 -3.21
CA MET A 124 13.51 -15.94 -4.50
C MET A 124 14.85 -16.46 -5.05
N ALA A 125 15.97 -15.83 -4.72
CA ALA A 125 17.31 -16.31 -5.09
C ALA A 125 17.67 -17.68 -4.48
N GLN A 126 16.98 -18.10 -3.41
CA GLN A 126 17.22 -19.38 -2.74
C GLN A 126 16.52 -20.57 -3.40
N VAL A 127 15.62 -20.34 -4.36
CA VAL A 127 14.83 -21.41 -4.99
C VAL A 127 15.40 -21.74 -6.38
N PRO A 128 15.84 -22.99 -6.63
CA PRO A 128 16.39 -23.39 -7.93
C PRO A 128 15.39 -23.32 -9.08
N ASP A 129 15.87 -23.00 -10.29
CA ASP A 129 15.04 -22.95 -11.53
C ASP A 129 14.27 -24.25 -11.82
N GLN A 130 14.87 -25.40 -11.54
CA GLN A 130 14.20 -26.69 -11.72
C GLN A 130 12.96 -26.84 -10.82
N THR A 131 13.03 -26.30 -9.60
CA THR A 131 11.91 -26.30 -8.65
C THR A 131 10.77 -25.44 -9.17
N TRP A 132 11.11 -24.29 -9.76
CA TRP A 132 10.12 -23.41 -10.37
C TRP A 132 9.39 -24.06 -11.54
N GLN A 133 10.13 -24.68 -12.45
CA GLN A 133 9.55 -25.41 -13.58
C GLN A 133 8.60 -26.52 -13.10
N SER A 134 9.00 -27.26 -12.06
CA SER A 134 8.17 -28.31 -11.45
C SER A 134 6.86 -27.75 -10.86
N TRP A 135 6.94 -26.68 -10.06
CA TRP A 135 5.75 -26.07 -9.46
C TRP A 135 4.82 -25.44 -10.50
N SER A 136 5.36 -24.75 -11.50
CA SER A 136 4.57 -24.20 -12.60
C SER A 136 3.86 -25.30 -13.39
N GLN A 137 4.56 -26.39 -13.72
CA GLN A 137 3.97 -27.53 -14.43
C GLN A 137 2.86 -28.20 -13.60
N ALA A 138 3.12 -28.47 -12.32
CA ALA A 138 2.13 -29.08 -11.42
C ALA A 138 0.88 -28.21 -11.28
N MET A 139 1.03 -26.88 -11.19
CA MET A 139 -0.10 -25.96 -11.16
C MET A 139 -0.88 -25.94 -12.47
N LYS A 140 -0.21 -25.97 -13.63
CA LYS A 140 -0.88 -26.04 -14.95
C LYS A 140 -1.71 -27.32 -15.08
N GLU A 141 -1.13 -28.47 -14.77
CA GLU A 141 -1.84 -29.76 -14.78
C GLU A 141 -3.03 -29.76 -13.82
N TRP A 142 -2.88 -29.15 -12.64
CA TRP A 142 -3.97 -29.01 -11.69
C TRP A 142 -5.10 -28.12 -12.23
N TYR A 143 -4.78 -26.98 -12.86
CA TYR A 143 -5.76 -26.10 -13.50
C TYR A 143 -6.53 -26.80 -14.63
N ASP A 144 -5.83 -27.55 -15.49
CA ASP A 144 -6.46 -28.34 -16.56
C ASP A 144 -7.47 -29.34 -15.99
N ILE A 145 -7.16 -29.97 -14.86
CA ILE A 145 -8.10 -30.89 -14.22
C ILE A 145 -9.29 -30.15 -13.61
N VAL A 146 -9.07 -29.12 -12.79
CA VAL A 146 -10.17 -28.46 -12.06
C VAL A 146 -11.10 -27.66 -12.97
N SER A 147 -10.59 -27.17 -14.11
CA SER A 147 -11.42 -26.50 -15.13
C SER A 147 -12.48 -27.41 -15.75
N THR A 148 -12.27 -28.73 -15.74
CA THR A 148 -13.29 -29.73 -16.16
C THR A 148 -14.40 -29.98 -15.12
N GLY A 149 -14.39 -29.24 -14.01
CA GLY A 149 -15.32 -29.41 -12.88
C GLY A 149 -14.91 -30.49 -11.88
N GLN A 150 -13.76 -31.13 -12.08
CA GLN A 150 -13.21 -32.08 -11.13
C GLN A 150 -12.65 -31.38 -9.89
N ARG A 151 -12.82 -31.97 -8.71
CA ARG A 151 -12.24 -31.44 -7.46
C ARG A 151 -10.94 -32.14 -7.16
N GLN A 152 -9.83 -31.40 -7.18
CA GLN A 152 -8.52 -31.87 -6.72
C GLN A 152 -7.90 -30.89 -5.73
N PRO A 153 -7.17 -31.37 -4.70
CA PRO A 153 -6.40 -30.49 -3.83
C PRO A 153 -5.28 -29.82 -4.62
N ILE A 154 -4.94 -28.58 -4.26
CA ILE A 154 -3.80 -27.85 -4.83
C ILE A 154 -2.52 -28.70 -4.61
N PRO A 155 -1.69 -28.91 -5.64
CA PRO A 155 -0.54 -29.82 -5.59
C PRO A 155 0.67 -29.26 -4.83
N LEU A 156 0.55 -28.03 -4.30
CA LEU A 156 1.59 -27.32 -3.55
C LEU A 156 1.20 -27.12 -2.09
N SER A 157 2.16 -27.33 -1.20
CA SER A 157 2.05 -26.91 0.20
C SER A 157 1.93 -25.38 0.31
N LYS A 158 1.52 -24.89 1.49
CA LYS A 158 1.37 -23.43 1.72
C LYS A 158 2.67 -22.64 1.46
N PRO A 159 3.85 -23.07 1.95
CA PRO A 159 5.10 -22.35 1.67
C PRO A 159 5.48 -22.34 0.19
N GLU A 160 5.31 -23.46 -0.51
CA GLU A 160 5.63 -23.58 -1.95
C GLU A 160 4.73 -22.67 -2.79
N ARG A 161 3.44 -22.64 -2.49
CA ARG A 161 2.49 -21.74 -3.13
C ARG A 161 2.84 -20.28 -2.88
N ARG A 162 3.21 -19.92 -1.64
CA ARG A 162 3.61 -18.55 -1.32
C ARG A 162 4.87 -18.13 -2.09
N ALA A 163 5.81 -19.06 -2.27
CA ALA A 163 7.00 -18.83 -3.07
C ALA A 163 6.65 -18.61 -4.55
N LEU A 164 5.76 -19.44 -5.12
CA LEU A 164 5.28 -19.27 -6.49
C LEU A 164 4.54 -17.94 -6.69
N GLU A 165 3.65 -17.57 -5.77
CA GLU A 165 3.00 -16.27 -5.75
C GLU A 165 4.04 -15.16 -5.80
N THR A 166 5.01 -15.16 -4.86
CA THR A 166 6.09 -14.16 -4.76
C THR A 166 6.89 -14.05 -6.06
N ARG A 167 7.12 -15.16 -6.77
CA ARG A 167 7.78 -15.14 -8.09
C ARG A 167 6.96 -14.38 -9.13
N HIS A 168 5.64 -14.53 -9.16
CA HIS A 168 4.76 -13.74 -10.03
C HIS A 168 4.76 -12.26 -9.63
N GLU A 169 4.78 -11.94 -8.33
CA GLU A 169 4.89 -10.56 -7.84
C GLU A 169 6.19 -9.91 -8.32
N LEU A 170 7.34 -10.61 -8.20
CA LEU A 170 8.62 -10.12 -8.69
C LEU A 170 8.65 -9.95 -10.21
N ALA A 171 8.10 -10.90 -10.97
CA ALA A 171 8.05 -10.81 -12.42
C ALA A 171 7.22 -9.61 -12.89
N ALA A 172 6.07 -9.37 -12.26
CA ALA A 172 5.24 -8.20 -12.55
C ALA A 172 5.95 -6.89 -12.15
N TYR A 173 6.56 -6.84 -10.96
CA TYR A 173 7.37 -5.70 -10.53
C TYR A 173 8.50 -5.38 -11.52
N ASP A 174 9.26 -6.40 -11.95
CA ASP A 174 10.38 -6.21 -12.88
C ASP A 174 9.92 -5.75 -14.26
N ALA A 175 8.78 -6.26 -14.73
CA ALA A 175 8.17 -5.81 -15.98
C ALA A 175 7.76 -4.33 -15.92
N VAL A 176 7.19 -3.86 -14.80
CA VAL A 176 6.80 -2.45 -14.64
C VAL A 176 8.04 -1.58 -14.44
N ARG A 177 9.02 -2.04 -13.65
CA ARG A 177 10.29 -1.35 -13.40
C ARG A 177 11.03 -1.05 -14.70
N ALA A 178 11.02 -1.97 -15.67
CA ALA A 178 11.63 -1.77 -16.98
C ALA A 178 11.13 -0.50 -17.71
N SER A 179 10.00 0.05 -17.28
CA SER A 179 9.36 1.20 -17.90
C SER A 179 9.30 2.45 -17.03
N VAL A 180 10.14 2.50 -16.00
CA VAL A 180 10.45 3.74 -15.29
C VAL A 180 10.71 4.92 -16.24
N PRO A 181 11.42 4.78 -17.39
CA PRO A 181 11.55 5.88 -18.36
C PRO A 181 10.21 6.44 -18.87
N VAL A 182 9.24 5.58 -19.19
CA VAL A 182 7.90 6.02 -19.66
C VAL A 182 7.16 6.76 -18.55
N LEU A 183 7.23 6.26 -17.31
CA LEU A 183 6.61 6.92 -16.16
C LEU A 183 7.29 8.27 -15.84
N LEU A 184 8.60 8.39 -16.05
CA LEU A 184 9.32 9.66 -15.90
C LEU A 184 8.93 10.69 -16.97
N ASP A 185 8.56 10.26 -18.17
CA ASP A 185 8.01 11.15 -19.21
C ASP A 185 6.60 11.64 -18.82
N CYS A 186 5.81 10.80 -18.15
CA CYS A 186 4.46 11.14 -17.66
C CYS A 186 4.46 12.19 -16.54
N LEU A 187 5.60 12.47 -15.90
CA LEU A 187 5.69 13.54 -14.89
C LEU A 187 5.47 14.94 -15.48
N ASP A 188 5.75 15.12 -16.78
CA ASP A 188 5.59 16.40 -17.48
C ASP A 188 4.28 16.44 -18.30
N ASP A 189 3.35 15.51 -18.05
CA ASP A 189 2.08 15.45 -18.76
C ASP A 189 1.20 16.67 -18.48
N LEU A 190 0.39 17.06 -19.45
CA LEU A 190 -0.56 18.17 -19.30
C LEU A 190 -1.75 17.77 -18.42
N ASP A 191 -2.04 16.48 -18.33
CA ASP A 191 -3.03 15.93 -17.42
C ASP A 191 -2.42 15.70 -16.03
N ALA A 192 -2.92 16.46 -15.04
CA ALA A 192 -2.46 16.36 -13.66
C ALA A 192 -2.75 15.00 -13.01
N GLU A 193 -3.79 14.27 -13.46
CA GLU A 193 -4.06 12.91 -12.97
C GLU A 193 -2.99 11.94 -13.45
N VAL A 194 -2.57 12.05 -14.72
CA VAL A 194 -1.47 11.24 -15.28
C VAL A 194 -0.17 11.52 -14.53
N ALA A 195 0.18 12.79 -14.31
CA ALA A 195 1.38 13.17 -13.57
C ALA A 195 1.33 12.68 -12.11
N GLY A 196 0.17 12.78 -11.46
CA GLY A 196 -0.05 12.30 -10.08
C GLY A 196 0.12 10.78 -9.95
N GLU A 197 -0.48 10.01 -10.86
CA GLU A 197 -0.34 8.54 -10.87
C GLU A 197 1.09 8.11 -11.22
N ALA A 198 1.78 8.85 -12.09
CA ALA A 198 3.19 8.60 -12.38
C ALA A 198 4.07 8.81 -11.14
N ILE A 199 3.85 9.87 -10.36
CA ILE A 199 4.53 10.09 -9.07
C ILE A 199 4.25 8.92 -8.12
N HIS A 200 3.00 8.49 -8.03
CA HIS A 200 2.60 7.38 -7.17
C HIS A 200 3.32 6.07 -7.57
N ALA A 201 3.31 5.72 -8.86
CA ALA A 201 3.96 4.53 -9.37
C ALA A 201 5.48 4.56 -9.14
N LEU A 202 6.14 5.69 -9.43
CA LEU A 202 7.59 5.83 -9.32
C LEU A 202 8.14 5.69 -7.90
N ALA A 203 7.33 5.97 -6.87
CA ALA A 203 7.72 5.86 -5.46
C ALA A 203 8.15 4.44 -5.05
N TRP A 204 7.75 3.43 -5.82
CA TRP A 204 7.92 2.02 -5.47
C TRP A 204 9.17 1.36 -6.04
N PHE A 205 10.00 2.08 -6.80
CA PHE A 205 11.17 1.54 -7.47
C PHE A 205 12.50 2.07 -6.87
N PRO A 206 12.85 1.70 -5.62
CA PRO A 206 14.07 2.18 -4.98
C PRO A 206 15.35 1.77 -5.73
N GLU A 207 15.28 0.72 -6.55
CA GLU A 207 16.40 0.28 -7.39
C GLU A 207 16.67 1.24 -8.57
N GLU A 208 15.72 2.12 -8.91
CA GLU A 208 15.84 3.16 -9.94
C GLU A 208 16.01 4.57 -9.36
N ILE A 209 16.39 4.66 -8.07
CA ILE A 209 16.48 5.91 -7.31
C ILE A 209 17.31 7.00 -8.01
N THR A 210 18.39 6.63 -8.68
CA THR A 210 19.28 7.58 -9.38
C THR A 210 18.57 8.32 -10.50
N SER A 211 17.62 7.68 -11.18
CA SER A 211 16.85 8.26 -12.28
C SER A 211 15.62 9.01 -11.77
N ILE A 212 14.96 8.48 -10.74
CA ILE A 212 13.66 8.96 -10.25
C ILE A 212 13.81 10.16 -9.31
N ARG A 213 14.69 10.03 -8.30
CA ARG A 213 14.76 10.97 -7.18
C ARG A 213 15.03 12.42 -7.61
N PRO A 214 15.94 12.72 -8.55
CA PRO A 214 16.15 14.10 -9.00
C PRO A 214 14.90 14.73 -9.61
N ARG A 215 14.08 13.96 -10.33
CA ARG A 215 12.83 14.45 -10.95
C ARG A 215 11.79 14.78 -9.89
N LEU A 216 11.60 13.91 -8.90
CA LEU A 216 10.68 14.16 -7.79
C LEU A 216 11.13 15.37 -6.96
N LEU A 217 12.44 15.50 -6.66
CA LEU A 217 12.97 16.66 -5.95
C LEU A 217 12.74 17.97 -6.72
N ALA A 218 12.88 17.95 -8.04
CA ALA A 218 12.58 19.12 -8.88
C ALA A 218 11.10 19.54 -8.76
N ILE A 219 10.16 18.59 -8.79
CA ILE A 219 8.73 18.85 -8.59
C ILE A 219 8.48 19.46 -7.21
N THR A 220 9.06 18.88 -6.16
CA THR A 220 8.88 19.39 -4.78
C THR A 220 9.51 20.76 -4.53
N SER A 221 10.48 21.18 -5.36
CA SER A 221 11.16 22.47 -5.23
C SER A 221 10.52 23.58 -6.07
N ASP A 222 9.60 23.22 -6.97
CA ASP A 222 8.93 24.15 -7.87
C ASP A 222 7.64 24.69 -7.23
N ASN A 223 7.70 25.95 -6.80
CA ASN A 223 6.58 26.65 -6.17
C ASN A 223 5.40 26.95 -7.12
N GLN A 224 5.51 26.62 -8.42
CA GLN A 224 4.40 26.72 -9.37
C GLN A 224 3.59 25.42 -9.48
N GLN A 225 4.08 24.31 -8.92
CA GLN A 225 3.35 23.04 -8.95
C GLN A 225 2.10 23.11 -8.09
N PRO A 226 1.00 22.44 -8.49
CA PRO A 226 -0.14 22.23 -7.61
C PRO A 226 0.28 21.58 -6.30
N GLU A 227 -0.28 22.03 -5.18
CA GLU A 227 0.07 21.54 -3.83
C GLU A 227 -0.14 20.03 -3.70
N GLN A 228 -1.13 19.47 -4.39
CA GLN A 228 -1.39 18.03 -4.43
C GLN A 228 -0.24 17.25 -5.11
N ILE A 229 0.29 17.79 -6.21
CA ILE A 229 1.41 17.19 -6.96
C ILE A 229 2.71 17.28 -6.17
N ALA A 230 3.00 18.47 -5.61
CA ALA A 230 4.17 18.65 -4.74
C ALA A 230 4.07 17.77 -3.47
N GLY A 231 2.89 17.67 -2.86
CA GLY A 231 2.63 16.84 -1.70
C GLY A 231 2.76 15.34 -1.98
N ALA A 232 2.32 14.87 -3.15
CA ALA A 232 2.56 13.51 -3.59
C ALA A 232 4.07 13.28 -3.80
N ALA A 233 4.76 14.17 -4.53
CA ALA A 233 6.18 14.03 -4.79
C ALA A 233 7.03 14.01 -3.50
N LEU A 234 6.66 14.77 -2.46
CA LEU A 234 7.31 14.74 -1.15
C LEU A 234 7.25 13.35 -0.50
N VAL A 235 6.06 12.75 -0.44
CA VAL A 235 5.90 11.39 0.12
C VAL A 235 6.63 10.37 -0.74
N ALA A 236 6.57 10.51 -2.07
CA ALA A 236 7.29 9.65 -3.01
C ALA A 236 8.81 9.69 -2.79
N VAL A 237 9.40 10.87 -2.55
CA VAL A 237 10.82 11.01 -2.20
C VAL A 237 11.15 10.27 -0.91
N GLY A 238 10.28 10.35 0.09
CA GLY A 238 10.43 9.59 1.35
C GLY A 238 10.39 8.08 1.12
N LEU A 239 9.37 7.59 0.42
CA LEU A 239 9.17 6.17 0.12
C LEU A 239 10.29 5.56 -0.73
N LEU A 240 10.75 6.29 -1.74
CA LEU A 240 11.85 5.88 -2.61
C LEU A 240 13.17 5.73 -1.83
N GLY A 241 13.32 6.46 -0.72
CA GLY A 241 14.45 6.37 0.18
C GLY A 241 15.67 7.19 -0.27
N GLY A 242 16.85 6.69 0.11
CA GLY A 242 18.15 7.30 -0.18
C GLY A 242 18.66 8.27 0.89
N THR A 243 19.89 8.77 0.69
CA THR A 243 20.56 9.62 1.69
C THR A 243 19.83 10.94 1.91
N LEU A 244 19.60 11.31 3.17
CA LEU A 244 19.11 12.62 3.57
C LEU A 244 20.27 13.62 3.58
N THR A 245 20.38 14.44 2.54
CA THR A 245 21.39 15.50 2.44
C THR A 245 20.84 16.82 2.96
N GLN A 246 21.71 17.77 3.32
CA GLN A 246 21.28 19.08 3.83
C GLN A 246 20.28 19.81 2.91
N PRO A 247 20.46 19.85 1.57
CA PRO A 247 19.47 20.47 0.68
C PRO A 247 18.10 19.79 0.73
N VAL A 248 18.05 18.47 0.95
CA VAL A 248 16.79 17.72 1.05
C VAL A 248 16.11 17.99 2.39
N SER A 249 16.86 18.02 3.50
CA SER A 249 16.29 18.39 4.80
C SER A 249 15.79 19.83 4.82
N ASP A 250 16.54 20.79 4.24
CA ASP A 250 16.14 22.20 4.14
C ASP A 250 14.83 22.36 3.34
N LEU A 251 14.68 21.55 2.28
CA LEU A 251 13.48 21.51 1.47
C LEU A 251 12.28 21.00 2.28
N PHE A 252 12.46 19.90 3.03
CA PHE A 252 11.39 19.39 3.89
C PHE A 252 11.01 20.38 5.00
N ASP A 253 11.99 21.04 5.62
CA ASP A 253 11.75 22.08 6.63
C ASP A 253 11.04 23.31 6.07
N THR A 254 11.28 23.64 4.80
CA THR A 254 10.55 24.69 4.10
C THR A 254 9.07 24.33 3.95
N HIS A 255 8.78 23.09 3.53
CA HIS A 255 7.40 22.60 3.41
C HIS A 255 6.72 22.41 4.76
N LEU A 256 7.42 22.04 5.83
CA LEU A 256 6.87 22.01 7.19
C LEU A 256 6.41 23.39 7.70
N ARG A 257 6.94 24.48 7.14
CA ARG A 257 6.60 25.87 7.53
C ARG A 257 5.53 26.50 6.63
N THR A 258 5.02 25.79 5.63
CA THR A 258 3.96 26.30 4.76
C THR A 258 2.61 26.42 5.49
N THR A 259 1.72 27.25 4.95
CA THR A 259 0.35 27.38 5.46
C THR A 259 -0.53 26.19 5.10
N ASP A 260 -0.25 25.53 3.97
CA ASP A 260 -1.03 24.38 3.54
C ASP A 260 -0.81 23.16 4.46
N PRO A 261 -1.87 22.64 5.10
CA PRO A 261 -1.73 21.54 6.05
C PRO A 261 -1.36 20.20 5.37
N HIS A 262 -1.70 20.00 4.10
CA HIS A 262 -1.39 18.76 3.40
C HIS A 262 0.08 18.68 3.01
N LEU A 263 0.70 19.80 2.60
CA LEU A 263 2.13 19.89 2.35
C LEU A 263 2.96 19.71 3.63
N ARG A 264 2.52 20.31 4.75
CA ARG A 264 3.17 20.04 6.06
C ARG A 264 3.12 18.57 6.41
N TRP A 265 1.95 17.93 6.26
CA TRP A 265 1.81 16.49 6.49
C TRP A 265 2.73 15.67 5.59
N SER A 266 2.77 15.96 4.28
CA SER A 266 3.62 15.25 3.33
C SER A 266 5.10 15.40 3.66
N ALA A 267 5.54 16.59 4.06
CA ALA A 267 6.92 16.83 4.49
C ALA A 267 7.26 16.08 5.78
N ALA A 268 6.33 16.03 6.74
CA ALA A 268 6.52 15.27 7.97
C ALA A 268 6.63 13.75 7.72
N VAL A 269 5.83 13.22 6.80
CA VAL A 269 5.93 11.82 6.35
C VAL A 269 7.27 11.56 5.65
N ALA A 270 7.70 12.45 4.75
CA ALA A 270 8.99 12.34 4.07
C ALA A 270 10.18 12.34 5.05
N TRP A 271 10.15 13.24 6.05
CA TRP A 271 11.08 13.25 7.17
C TRP A 271 11.11 11.91 7.91
N ALA A 272 9.94 11.38 8.28
CA ALA A 272 9.83 10.14 9.02
C ALA A 272 10.29 8.91 8.22
N HIS A 273 10.26 8.95 6.89
CA HIS A 273 10.86 7.89 6.07
C HIS A 273 12.39 7.95 6.04
N LEU A 274 12.99 9.14 5.88
CA LEU A 274 14.43 9.27 5.60
C LEU A 274 15.31 9.44 6.85
N ALA A 275 14.82 10.15 7.87
CA ALA A 275 15.63 10.43 9.06
C ALA A 275 15.54 9.34 10.13
N LEU A 276 14.44 8.57 10.15
CA LEU A 276 14.16 7.48 11.08
C LEU A 276 14.32 7.89 12.56
N GLU A 277 15.53 7.81 13.12
CA GLU A 277 15.81 8.17 14.52
C GLU A 277 16.05 9.69 14.71
N ASP A 278 16.46 10.40 13.66
CA ASP A 278 16.82 11.83 13.70
C ASP A 278 15.68 12.75 13.18
N VAL A 279 14.43 12.32 13.30
CA VAL A 279 13.26 13.11 12.84
C VAL A 279 13.10 14.36 13.73
N PRO A 280 12.97 15.56 13.16
CA PRO A 280 12.86 16.78 13.96
C PRO A 280 11.54 16.85 14.73
N ASP A 281 11.57 17.45 15.92
CA ASP A 281 10.40 17.62 16.79
C ASP A 281 9.22 18.29 16.08
N THR A 282 9.48 19.19 15.12
CA THR A 282 8.46 19.83 14.29
C THR A 282 7.71 18.85 13.40
N ALA A 283 8.41 17.89 12.78
CA ALA A 283 7.79 16.82 12.00
C ALA A 283 7.01 15.86 12.90
N VAL A 284 7.58 15.47 14.06
CA VAL A 284 6.89 14.63 15.06
C VAL A 284 5.60 15.31 15.55
N ALA A 285 5.64 16.61 15.80
CA ALA A 285 4.47 17.39 16.24
C ALA A 285 3.39 17.46 15.15
N GLU A 286 3.77 17.64 13.88
CA GLU A 286 2.82 17.63 12.76
C GLU A 286 2.15 16.24 12.64
N LEU A 287 2.94 15.16 12.63
CA LEU A 287 2.40 13.79 12.60
C LEU A 287 1.47 13.52 13.80
N ARG A 288 1.83 13.98 15.01
CA ARG A 288 0.98 13.87 16.20
C ARG A 288 -0.35 14.60 16.00
N GLY A 289 -0.30 15.82 15.45
CA GLY A 289 -1.49 16.61 15.16
C GLY A 289 -2.48 15.86 14.27
N TRP A 290 -1.99 15.30 13.16
CA TRP A 290 -2.81 14.50 12.24
C TRP A 290 -3.29 13.18 12.86
N ALA A 291 -2.43 12.48 13.60
CA ALA A 291 -2.77 11.25 14.26
C ALA A 291 -3.87 11.45 15.33
N ALA A 292 -3.95 12.63 15.95
CA ALA A 292 -4.96 12.95 16.97
C ALA A 292 -6.35 13.34 16.38
N ILE A 293 -6.45 13.68 15.09
CA ILE A 293 -7.72 14.08 14.47
C ILE A 293 -8.65 12.86 14.39
N ARG A 294 -9.81 12.94 15.07
CA ARG A 294 -10.79 11.86 15.15
C ARG A 294 -11.94 12.04 14.18
N GLY A 295 -12.23 11.01 13.39
CA GLY A 295 -13.56 10.79 12.77
C GLY A 295 -14.03 11.83 11.75
N GLN A 296 -13.27 12.89 11.53
CA GLN A 296 -13.36 13.66 10.30
C GLN A 296 -12.73 12.81 9.20
N ASP A 297 -13.41 12.69 8.08
CA ASP A 297 -12.76 12.18 6.88
C ASP A 297 -11.62 13.15 6.54
N THR A 298 -10.39 12.80 6.91
CA THR A 298 -9.19 13.57 6.59
C THR A 298 -8.81 13.43 5.11
N GLY A 299 -9.68 12.79 4.31
CA GLY A 299 -9.43 12.30 2.98
C GLY A 299 -8.51 11.08 3.00
N GLN A 300 -8.67 10.24 1.99
CA GLN A 300 -7.60 9.34 1.60
C GLN A 300 -6.44 10.14 0.99
N THR A 301 -5.25 9.61 1.14
CA THR A 301 -4.09 10.06 0.38
C THR A 301 -4.07 9.35 -0.97
N VAL A 302 -3.31 9.87 -1.94
CA VAL A 302 -2.98 9.12 -3.16
C VAL A 302 -2.27 7.78 -2.86
N TRP A 303 -1.76 7.61 -1.63
CA TRP A 303 -1.11 6.38 -1.14
C TRP A 303 -2.09 5.36 -0.53
N GLY A 304 -3.41 5.58 -0.68
CA GLY A 304 -4.48 4.67 -0.24
C GLY A 304 -4.70 4.58 1.28
N ALA A 305 -3.86 5.22 2.09
CA ALA A 305 -4.03 5.33 3.54
C ALA A 305 -4.71 6.67 3.92
N ARG A 306 -5.50 6.65 5.01
CA ARG A 306 -5.96 7.91 5.63
C ARG A 306 -4.77 8.60 6.26
N ARG A 307 -4.73 9.94 6.17
CA ARG A 307 -3.62 10.75 6.69
C ARG A 307 -3.34 10.50 8.17
N GLY A 308 -4.39 10.43 9.00
CA GLY A 308 -4.25 10.17 10.44
C GLY A 308 -3.70 8.76 10.76
N ASP A 309 -4.16 7.74 10.03
CA ASP A 309 -3.72 6.36 10.24
C ASP A 309 -2.26 6.17 9.81
N LEU A 310 -1.88 6.75 8.66
CA LEU A 310 -0.48 6.74 8.23
C LEU A 310 0.39 7.56 9.18
N ALA A 311 -0.05 8.73 9.65
CA ALA A 311 0.71 9.53 10.61
C ALA A 311 0.97 8.77 11.92
N LEU A 312 -0.04 8.07 12.45
CA LEU A 312 0.12 7.23 13.63
C LEU A 312 1.10 6.07 13.38
N THR A 313 1.02 5.44 12.20
CA THR A 313 1.94 4.36 11.80
C THR A 313 3.37 4.87 11.63
N MET A 314 3.58 6.09 11.11
CA MET A 314 4.90 6.71 11.04
C MET A 314 5.44 7.02 12.44
N LEU A 315 4.61 7.54 13.36
CA LEU A 315 5.01 7.76 14.74
C LEU A 315 5.41 6.47 15.47
N ASP A 316 4.80 5.33 15.17
CA ASP A 316 5.26 4.05 15.74
C ASP A 316 6.70 3.73 15.37
N ARG A 317 7.12 4.15 14.17
CA ARG A 317 8.46 3.88 13.64
C ARG A 317 9.49 4.86 14.19
N VAL A 318 9.13 6.13 14.34
CA VAL A 318 10.10 7.22 14.61
C VAL A 318 9.96 7.87 15.99
N ALA A 319 8.81 7.73 16.64
CA ALA A 319 8.50 8.40 17.91
C ALA A 319 7.50 7.59 18.74
N ARG A 320 7.82 6.33 19.02
CA ARG A 320 6.93 5.36 19.69
C ARG A 320 6.25 5.90 20.97
N PRO A 321 6.93 6.61 21.89
CA PRO A 321 6.26 7.19 23.06
C PRO A 321 5.15 8.18 22.70
N VAL A 322 5.31 8.94 21.62
CA VAL A 322 4.28 9.87 21.12
C VAL A 322 3.11 9.12 20.52
N ALA A 323 3.36 8.05 19.74
CA ALA A 323 2.31 7.17 19.22
C ALA A 323 1.50 6.53 20.35
N GLU A 324 2.16 6.06 21.41
CA GLU A 324 1.53 5.48 22.59
C GLU A 324 0.65 6.51 23.34
N ALA A 325 1.10 7.76 23.45
CA ALA A 325 0.30 8.85 24.01
C ALA A 325 -0.96 9.13 23.18
N VAL A 326 -0.84 9.22 21.85
CA VAL A 326 -2.00 9.40 20.96
C VAL A 326 -3.00 8.24 21.08
N ARG A 327 -2.51 6.99 21.14
CA ARG A 327 -3.38 5.82 21.39
C ARG A 327 -4.08 5.90 22.74
N ALA A 328 -3.39 6.33 23.80
CA ALA A 328 -3.99 6.50 25.11
C ALA A 328 -5.10 7.56 25.08
N GLU A 329 -4.89 8.69 24.40
CA GLU A 329 -5.91 9.72 24.19
C GLU A 329 -7.12 9.19 23.40
N HIS A 330 -6.88 8.38 22.36
CA HIS A 330 -7.93 7.72 21.58
C HIS A 330 -8.72 6.72 22.41
N VAL A 331 -8.05 5.83 23.16
CA VAL A 331 -8.68 4.82 24.00
C VAL A 331 -9.49 5.49 25.10
N ALA A 332 -8.92 6.45 25.82
CA ALA A 332 -9.60 7.17 26.91
C ALA A 332 -10.90 7.83 26.42
N ALA A 333 -10.88 8.46 25.26
CA ALA A 333 -12.07 9.10 24.71
C ALA A 333 -13.14 8.12 24.23
N VAL A 334 -12.77 6.90 23.84
CA VAL A 334 -13.74 5.87 23.46
C VAL A 334 -14.35 5.27 24.72
N LEU A 335 -13.53 4.92 25.71
CA LEU A 335 -13.98 4.44 27.02
C LEU A 335 -14.96 5.43 27.69
N ALA A 336 -14.75 6.73 27.52
CA ALA A 336 -15.64 7.77 28.04
C ALA A 336 -17.05 7.79 27.42
N LYS A 337 -17.29 7.19 26.24
CA LYS A 337 -18.59 7.24 25.57
C LYS A 337 -19.67 6.34 26.18
N GLN A 338 -19.30 5.40 27.06
CA GLN A 338 -20.19 4.48 27.80
C GLN A 338 -21.53 4.17 27.09
N PRO A 339 -21.51 3.35 26.04
CA PRO A 339 -22.71 3.11 25.24
C PRO A 339 -23.82 2.42 26.04
N THR A 340 -25.07 2.82 25.84
CA THR A 340 -26.22 2.20 26.54
C THR A 340 -26.66 0.86 25.94
N SER A 341 -26.17 0.52 24.73
CA SER A 341 -26.43 -0.72 23.99
C SER A 341 -25.27 -1.01 23.02
N ASN A 342 -25.21 -2.19 22.38
CA ASN A 342 -24.15 -2.57 21.43
C ASN A 342 -22.72 -2.58 22.01
N TRP A 343 -22.59 -2.99 23.28
CA TRP A 343 -21.32 -3.08 23.99
C TRP A 343 -20.25 -3.88 23.23
N HIS A 344 -20.61 -4.97 22.54
CA HIS A 344 -19.67 -5.77 21.75
C HIS A 344 -18.99 -4.97 20.62
N ASN A 345 -19.74 -4.16 19.87
CA ASN A 345 -19.17 -3.35 18.79
C ASN A 345 -18.29 -2.23 19.34
N HIS A 346 -18.74 -1.57 20.40
CA HIS A 346 -17.96 -0.55 21.08
C HIS A 346 -16.64 -1.12 21.61
N PHE A 347 -16.70 -2.33 22.18
CA PHE A 347 -15.56 -3.03 22.73
C PHE A 347 -14.54 -3.44 21.65
N ASN A 348 -14.98 -4.03 20.53
CA ASN A 348 -14.08 -4.35 19.42
C ASN A 348 -13.33 -3.11 18.94
N VAL A 349 -14.02 -1.96 18.91
CA VAL A 349 -13.44 -0.68 18.55
C VAL A 349 -12.42 -0.18 19.60
N VAL A 350 -12.63 -0.42 20.89
CA VAL A 350 -11.67 -0.11 21.97
C VAL A 350 -10.44 -1.00 21.87
N LEU A 351 -10.64 -2.33 21.76
CA LEU A 351 -9.56 -3.30 21.66
C LEU A 351 -8.67 -3.03 20.45
N ASN A 352 -9.26 -2.85 19.26
CA ASN A 352 -8.49 -2.59 18.04
C ASN A 352 -7.63 -1.32 18.14
N ARG A 353 -8.03 -0.34 18.97
CA ARG A 353 -7.23 0.88 19.21
C ARG A 353 -6.10 0.68 20.19
N ALA A 354 -6.32 -0.09 21.25
CA ALA A 354 -5.29 -0.37 22.26
C ALA A 354 -4.32 -1.48 21.82
N PHE A 355 -4.81 -2.45 21.06
CA PHE A 355 -4.09 -3.61 20.55
C PHE A 355 -4.20 -3.62 19.01
N PRO A 356 -3.42 -2.78 18.31
CA PRO A 356 -3.51 -2.65 16.86
C PRO A 356 -3.03 -3.91 16.10
N ARG A 357 -2.37 -4.84 16.79
CA ARG A 357 -1.96 -6.15 16.26
C ARG A 357 -2.70 -7.25 17.00
N MET A 358 -3.17 -8.25 16.24
CA MET A 358 -3.66 -9.50 16.80
C MET A 358 -2.46 -10.35 17.17
N GLU A 359 -2.22 -10.47 18.47
CA GLU A 359 -1.11 -11.23 19.05
C GLU A 359 -1.69 -12.17 20.10
N PRO A 360 -2.27 -13.33 19.69
CA PRO A 360 -3.00 -14.22 20.60
C PRO A 360 -2.13 -14.82 21.71
N ASP A 361 -0.81 -14.82 21.55
CA ASP A 361 0.13 -15.47 22.47
C ASP A 361 1.29 -14.54 22.88
N HIS A 362 1.02 -13.23 23.05
CA HIS A 362 2.09 -12.28 23.34
C HIS A 362 2.81 -12.51 24.68
N GLY A 363 2.23 -13.26 25.62
CA GLY A 363 2.86 -13.64 26.90
C GLY A 363 3.11 -12.50 27.90
N ARG A 364 3.03 -11.23 27.48
CA ARG A 364 3.18 -10.04 28.33
C ARG A 364 2.29 -10.06 29.58
N THR A 365 2.89 -9.77 30.73
CA THR A 365 2.24 -9.43 32.00
C THR A 365 1.52 -8.09 31.91
N PHE A 366 0.65 -7.78 32.89
CA PHE A 366 -0.07 -6.51 32.92
C PHE A 366 0.86 -5.29 32.99
N GLN A 367 1.96 -5.37 33.73
CA GLN A 367 2.94 -4.28 33.84
C GLN A 367 3.68 -4.01 32.52
N GLU A 368 3.88 -5.04 31.71
CA GLU A 368 4.53 -4.95 30.39
C GLU A 368 3.60 -4.38 29.29
N LEU A 369 2.30 -4.24 29.56
CA LEU A 369 1.36 -3.62 28.63
C LEU A 369 1.58 -2.10 28.56
N ALA A 370 1.34 -1.49 27.40
CA ALA A 370 1.36 -0.05 27.23
C ALA A 370 0.24 0.63 28.07
N PRO A 371 0.36 1.92 28.43
CA PRO A 371 -0.65 2.62 29.24
C PRO A 371 -2.09 2.51 28.68
N ALA A 372 -2.25 2.61 27.36
CA ALA A 372 -3.54 2.47 26.70
C ALA A 372 -4.12 1.04 26.84
N GLN A 373 -3.27 0.01 26.76
CA GLN A 373 -3.65 -1.39 26.93
C GLN A 373 -4.06 -1.68 28.36
N ARG A 374 -3.27 -1.21 29.34
CA ARG A 374 -3.62 -1.30 30.76
C ARG A 374 -4.95 -0.61 31.07
N ALA A 375 -5.21 0.56 30.50
CA ALA A 375 -6.47 1.28 30.69
C ALA A 375 -7.68 0.45 30.22
N VAL A 376 -7.57 -0.26 29.10
CA VAL A 376 -8.63 -1.17 28.63
C VAL A 376 -8.83 -2.35 29.59
N VAL A 377 -7.73 -2.95 30.05
CA VAL A 377 -7.80 -4.08 31.00
C VAL A 377 -8.44 -3.63 32.33
N ILE A 378 -8.01 -2.51 32.91
CA ILE A 378 -8.61 -1.94 34.12
C ILE A 378 -10.10 -1.68 33.90
N TRP A 379 -10.45 -1.00 32.80
CA TRP A 379 -11.83 -0.69 32.49
C TRP A 379 -12.71 -1.96 32.39
N LEU A 380 -12.19 -3.06 31.81
CA LEU A 380 -12.91 -4.34 31.75
C LEU A 380 -13.16 -4.93 33.14
N THR A 381 -12.21 -4.79 34.07
CA THR A 381 -12.37 -5.28 35.44
C THR A 381 -13.42 -4.47 36.24
N GLU A 382 -13.59 -3.19 35.90
CA GLU A 382 -14.61 -2.31 36.48
C GLU A 382 -16.01 -2.51 35.86
N ASN A 383 -16.10 -3.19 34.71
CA ASN A 383 -17.34 -3.36 33.95
C ASN A 383 -17.70 -4.85 33.74
N PRO A 384 -18.00 -5.61 34.82
CA PRO A 384 -18.22 -7.06 34.76
C PRO A 384 -19.41 -7.47 33.86
N HIS A 385 -20.38 -6.58 33.66
CA HIS A 385 -21.55 -6.82 32.81
C HIS A 385 -21.18 -7.12 31.34
N VAL A 386 -19.97 -6.75 30.89
CA VAL A 386 -19.46 -7.05 29.55
C VAL A 386 -19.27 -8.55 29.35
N PHE A 387 -19.00 -9.33 30.40
CA PHE A 387 -18.78 -10.79 30.34
C PHE A 387 -20.08 -11.62 30.35
N GLY A 388 -21.21 -11.05 29.92
CA GLY A 388 -22.50 -11.75 29.80
C GLY A 388 -22.53 -12.81 28.67
N THR A 389 -23.72 -13.22 28.26
CA THR A 389 -23.98 -14.36 27.36
C THR A 389 -23.32 -14.30 25.97
N SER A 390 -22.86 -13.13 25.55
CA SER A 390 -22.18 -12.91 24.25
C SER A 390 -20.78 -12.30 24.42
N GLY A 391 -20.20 -12.45 25.62
CA GLY A 391 -19.06 -11.68 26.13
C GLY A 391 -17.78 -11.71 25.27
N PRO A 392 -16.75 -10.97 25.71
CA PRO A 392 -15.62 -10.54 24.89
C PRO A 392 -14.58 -11.65 24.58
N GLU A 393 -14.92 -12.92 24.74
CA GLU A 393 -13.98 -14.05 24.68
C GLU A 393 -13.20 -14.11 23.36
N GLY A 394 -13.90 -14.02 22.22
CA GLY A 394 -13.27 -14.08 20.90
C GLY A 394 -12.23 -12.97 20.69
N PRO A 395 -12.62 -11.69 20.84
CA PRO A 395 -11.68 -10.58 20.71
C PRO A 395 -10.54 -10.60 21.75
N LEU A 396 -10.82 -10.92 23.02
CA LEU A 396 -9.75 -11.02 24.04
C LEU A 396 -8.72 -12.08 23.67
N ARG A 397 -9.17 -13.25 23.20
CA ARG A 397 -8.30 -14.33 22.72
C ARG A 397 -7.44 -13.88 21.55
N GLN A 398 -7.98 -13.12 20.59
CA GLN A 398 -7.22 -12.62 19.44
C GLN A 398 -6.07 -11.68 19.83
N HIS A 399 -6.16 -11.05 21.00
CA HIS A 399 -5.14 -10.16 21.54
C HIS A 399 -4.39 -10.73 22.74
N GLY A 400 -4.49 -12.04 23.00
CA GLY A 400 -3.73 -12.72 24.05
C GLY A 400 -4.08 -12.32 25.48
N LEU A 401 -5.30 -11.81 25.68
CA LEU A 401 -5.83 -11.45 26.99
C LEU A 401 -6.65 -12.60 27.59
N PRO A 402 -6.69 -12.71 28.93
CA PRO A 402 -7.54 -13.68 29.61
C PRO A 402 -9.01 -13.53 29.21
N THR A 403 -9.68 -14.64 28.92
CA THR A 403 -11.04 -14.63 28.34
C THR A 403 -12.18 -14.65 29.37
N THR A 404 -11.87 -14.86 30.66
CA THR A 404 -12.86 -14.86 31.74
C THR A 404 -12.64 -13.67 32.67
N TYR A 405 -13.72 -13.17 33.28
CA TYR A 405 -13.65 -12.04 34.21
C TYR A 405 -12.68 -12.29 35.37
N ALA A 406 -12.75 -13.47 36.00
CA ALA A 406 -11.87 -13.84 37.09
C ALA A 406 -10.40 -13.87 36.67
N ALA A 407 -10.09 -14.52 35.54
CA ALA A 407 -8.71 -14.58 35.04
C ALA A 407 -8.18 -13.19 34.65
N LEU A 408 -9.05 -12.29 34.15
CA LEU A 408 -8.66 -10.93 33.81
C LEU A 408 -8.36 -10.08 35.06
N ARG A 409 -9.12 -10.25 36.15
CA ARG A 409 -8.83 -9.59 37.44
C ARG A 409 -7.51 -10.04 38.02
N THR A 410 -7.25 -11.35 38.02
CA THR A 410 -5.98 -11.91 38.46
C THR A 410 -4.82 -11.38 37.60
N TYR A 411 -5.00 -11.34 36.27
CA TYR A 411 -4.02 -10.77 35.36
C TYR A 411 -3.75 -9.29 35.61
N ALA A 412 -4.78 -8.51 35.93
CA ALA A 412 -4.67 -7.09 36.27
C ALA A 412 -4.10 -6.84 37.69
N GLU A 413 -3.73 -7.89 38.43
CA GLU A 413 -3.20 -7.81 39.79
C GLU A 413 -4.18 -7.13 40.77
N LEU A 414 -5.49 -7.29 40.52
CA LEU A 414 -6.58 -6.69 41.33
C LEU A 414 -7.20 -7.66 42.35
N ASP A 415 -6.75 -8.91 42.36
CA ASP A 415 -7.11 -9.88 43.38
C ASP A 415 -5.97 -9.91 44.42
N GLU A 416 -6.13 -9.13 45.50
CA GLU A 416 -5.42 -9.34 46.77
C GLU A 416 -6.11 -10.43 47.59
#